data_AF-A0AAC9U2J3-F1
#
_entry.id   AF-A0AAC9U2J3-F1
#
_cell.length_a   1.000
_cell.length_b   1.000
_cell.length_c   1.000
_cell.angle_alpha   90.00
_cell.angle_beta   90.00
_cell.angle_gamma   90.00
#
_symmetry.space_group_name_H-M   'P 1'
#
loop_
_entity.id
_entity.type
_entity.pdbx_description
1 polymer ?
#
loop_
_entity_poly.entity_id
_entity_poly.type
_entity_poly.pdbx_seq_one_letter_code
_entity_poly.pdbx_strand_id
1 'polypeptide(L)'
;MEIQNHGGAVSAAARNKTDSTTNHGQQVSEVAKNKTALAASKQLMNAAILSAQQEVNLSAGNEPMQLLYKAAIEAINEELAPTMGEHAIETAVAQGVDTSPEATADRIVSFATQFFAIHQEQNRGLSFDEQLNSFMDIIGGAIDQGFDEAKDILSGLKVLEGDIADGVDKTYSLVQEGLQAFRDSFNDDTAQE
;
A
#
# COMPACT_ATOMS: atom_id res chain seq x y z
N MET A 1 5.52 12.11 44.82
CA MET A 1 5.10 11.78 43.44
C MET A 1 3.62 12.08 43.35
N GLU A 2 3.25 13.11 42.61
CA GLU A 2 1.86 13.56 42.48
C GLU A 2 1.16 12.66 41.46
N ILE A 3 0.19 11.84 41.91
CA ILE A 3 -0.55 10.94 41.03
C ILE A 3 -1.62 11.77 40.33
N GLN A 4 -1.33 12.22 39.11
CA GLN A 4 -2.32 12.92 38.29
C GLN A 4 -3.44 11.93 37.88
N ASN A 5 -4.63 12.11 38.47
CA ASN A 5 -5.82 11.37 38.05
C ASN A 5 -6.37 11.94 36.73
N HIS A 6 -7.13 11.12 35.98
CA HIS A 6 -7.63 11.48 34.64
C HIS A 6 -8.45 12.78 34.64
N GLY A 7 -9.24 13.04 35.70
CA GLY A 7 -9.96 14.30 35.86
C GLY A 7 -9.05 15.51 36.00
N GLY A 8 -7.89 15.36 36.66
CA GLY A 8 -6.85 16.39 36.75
C GLY A 8 -6.23 16.73 35.40
N ALA A 9 -5.99 15.73 34.55
CA ALA A 9 -5.44 15.93 33.20
C ALA A 9 -6.43 16.66 32.27
N VAL A 10 -7.71 16.28 32.31
CA VAL A 10 -8.77 16.95 31.53
C VAL A 10 -8.98 18.39 32.01
N SER A 11 -8.94 18.61 33.33
CA SER A 11 -9.05 19.95 33.93
C SER A 11 -7.86 20.86 33.59
N ALA A 12 -6.64 20.32 33.57
CA ALA A 12 -5.45 21.04 33.16
C ALA A 12 -5.51 21.44 31.67
N ALA A 13 -5.94 20.53 30.79
CA ALA A 13 -6.16 20.83 29.37
C ALA A 13 -7.26 21.89 29.17
N ALA A 14 -8.33 21.87 29.96
CA ALA A 14 -9.39 22.87 29.89
C ALA A 14 -8.95 24.27 30.34
N ARG A 15 -8.03 24.34 31.32
CA ARG A 15 -7.54 25.60 31.92
C ARG A 15 -6.39 26.25 31.17
N ASN A 16 -5.64 25.51 30.37
CA ASN A 16 -4.52 26.04 29.59
C ASN A 16 -5.03 26.59 28.24
N LYS A 17 -5.55 27.82 28.26
CA LYS A 17 -6.02 28.51 27.06
C LYS A 17 -4.85 29.31 26.46
N THR A 18 -4.07 28.66 25.59
CA THR A 18 -3.04 29.36 24.82
C THR A 18 -3.65 29.87 23.52
N ASP A 19 -3.29 31.07 23.07
CA ASP A 19 -3.77 31.68 21.82
C ASP A 19 -3.17 30.96 20.59
N SER A 20 -3.67 29.76 20.31
CA SER A 20 -3.35 28.94 19.15
C SER A 20 -4.54 28.91 18.19
N THR A 21 -4.27 28.87 16.89
CA THR A 21 -5.23 28.86 15.76
C THR A 21 -6.08 27.59 15.64
N THR A 22 -6.08 26.70 16.64
CA THR A 22 -6.87 25.46 16.65
C THR A 22 -7.98 25.48 17.70
N ASN A 23 -9.07 24.74 17.45
CA ASN A 23 -10.25 24.74 18.30
C ASN A 23 -9.96 24.09 19.67
N HIS A 24 -9.93 24.90 20.73
CA HIS A 24 -9.68 24.48 22.12
C HIS A 24 -10.59 23.34 22.59
N GLY A 25 -11.84 23.30 22.12
CA GLY A 25 -12.79 22.25 22.47
C GLY A 25 -12.42 20.86 21.94
N GLN A 26 -11.74 20.80 20.79
CA GLN A 26 -11.24 19.53 20.25
C GLN A 26 -10.08 18.97 21.09
N GLN A 27 -9.16 19.83 21.53
CA GLN A 27 -8.02 19.40 22.36
C GLN A 27 -8.47 18.82 23.72
N VAL A 28 -9.46 19.46 24.36
CA VAL A 28 -10.06 18.93 25.61
C VAL A 28 -10.82 17.62 25.38
N SER A 29 -11.49 17.49 24.23
CA SER A 29 -12.22 16.28 23.85
C SER A 29 -11.28 15.09 23.59
N GLU A 30 -10.14 15.32 22.95
CA GLU A 30 -9.12 14.29 22.71
C GLU A 30 -8.51 13.77 24.02
N VAL A 31 -8.19 14.66 24.96
CA VAL A 31 -7.67 14.26 26.29
C VAL A 31 -8.72 13.48 27.10
N ALA A 32 -10.01 13.79 26.94
CA ALA A 32 -11.10 13.06 27.60
C ALA A 32 -11.42 11.70 26.97
N LYS A 33 -11.28 11.56 25.65
CA LYS A 33 -11.52 10.30 24.93
C LYS A 33 -10.41 9.27 25.17
N ASN A 34 -9.16 9.73 25.27
CA ASN A 34 -8.00 8.85 25.24
C ASN A 34 -7.75 7.98 26.49
N LYS A 35 -8.59 8.03 27.55
CA LYS A 35 -8.31 7.25 28.78
C LYS A 35 -9.48 6.92 29.70
N THR A 36 -10.66 6.60 29.17
CA THR A 36 -11.76 6.08 30.03
C THR A 36 -11.54 4.60 30.39
N ALA A 37 -11.84 4.22 31.64
CA ALA A 37 -11.79 2.83 32.11
C ALA A 37 -12.67 1.89 31.27
N LEU A 38 -13.72 2.43 30.65
CA LEU A 38 -14.57 1.71 29.68
C LEU A 38 -13.84 1.40 28.37
N ALA A 39 -12.99 2.31 27.86
CA ALA A 39 -12.18 2.05 26.67
C ALA A 39 -11.10 1.00 26.95
N ALA A 40 -10.43 1.09 28.11
CA ALA A 40 -9.45 0.09 28.54
C ALA A 40 -10.11 -1.28 28.79
N SER A 41 -11.31 -1.30 29.39
CA SER A 41 -12.09 -2.52 29.60
C SER A 41 -12.54 -3.14 28.27
N LYS A 42 -13.00 -2.34 27.30
CA LYS A 42 -13.31 -2.81 25.94
C LYS A 42 -12.08 -3.36 25.22
N GLN A 43 -10.91 -2.74 25.35
CA GLN A 43 -9.68 -3.26 24.76
C GLN A 43 -9.25 -4.59 25.39
N LEU A 44 -9.32 -4.73 26.72
CA LEU A 44 -9.04 -6.00 27.39
C LEU A 44 -10.05 -7.08 27.02
N MET A 45 -11.33 -6.72 26.86
CA MET A 45 -12.37 -7.64 26.43
C MET A 45 -12.17 -8.08 24.98
N ASN A 46 -11.79 -7.16 24.08
CA ASN A 46 -11.45 -7.47 22.70
C ASN A 46 -10.20 -8.36 22.60
N ALA A 47 -9.18 -8.11 23.43
CA ALA A 47 -7.97 -8.94 23.49
C ALA A 47 -8.29 -10.35 24.05
N ALA A 48 -9.14 -10.45 25.06
CA ALA A 48 -9.60 -11.74 25.59
C ALA A 48 -10.48 -12.50 24.59
N ILE A 49 -11.31 -11.80 23.80
CA ILE A 49 -12.09 -12.39 22.70
C ILE A 49 -11.15 -12.88 21.60
N LEU A 50 -10.11 -12.12 21.23
CA LEU A 50 -9.12 -12.55 20.25
C LEU A 50 -8.35 -13.79 20.75
N SER A 51 -7.93 -13.79 22.02
CA SER A 51 -7.23 -14.92 22.64
C SER A 51 -8.12 -16.16 22.75
N ALA A 52 -9.40 -16.00 23.10
CA ALA A 52 -10.36 -17.11 23.16
C ALA A 52 -10.74 -17.62 21.76
N GLN A 53 -10.81 -16.74 20.76
CA GLN A 53 -11.00 -17.14 19.35
C GLN A 53 -9.74 -17.81 18.78
N GLN A 54 -8.55 -17.43 19.25
CA GLN A 54 -7.32 -18.13 18.97
C GLN A 54 -7.39 -19.54 19.60
N GLU A 55 -7.65 -19.67 20.90
CA GLU A 55 -7.79 -20.99 21.57
C GLU A 55 -8.89 -21.89 20.96
N VAL A 56 -9.98 -21.32 20.44
CA VAL A 56 -11.08 -22.07 19.80
C VAL A 56 -10.81 -22.39 18.32
N ASN A 57 -10.06 -21.55 17.58
CA ASN A 57 -9.62 -21.84 16.21
C ASN A 57 -8.36 -22.71 16.14
N LEU A 58 -7.64 -22.89 17.24
CA LEU A 58 -6.55 -23.86 17.40
C LEU A 58 -7.08 -25.27 17.71
N SER A 59 -8.10 -25.71 16.98
CA SER A 59 -8.37 -27.14 16.86
C SER A 59 -7.15 -27.78 16.17
N ALA A 60 -6.42 -28.62 16.91
CA ALA A 60 -5.11 -29.22 16.61
C ALA A 60 -4.91 -29.88 15.22
N GLY A 61 -5.91 -29.88 14.34
CA GLY A 61 -5.80 -30.33 12.95
C GLY A 61 -5.20 -29.31 11.98
N ASN A 62 -5.21 -28.01 12.30
CA ASN A 62 -4.73 -26.94 11.40
C ASN A 62 -3.37 -26.32 11.78
N GLU A 63 -2.82 -26.63 12.96
CA GLU A 63 -1.49 -26.14 13.37
C GLU A 63 -0.37 -26.49 12.39
N PRO A 64 -0.28 -27.71 11.83
CA PRO A 64 0.77 -28.05 10.87
C PRO A 64 0.68 -27.22 9.59
N MET A 65 -0.53 -26.90 9.13
CA MET A 65 -0.75 -26.05 7.96
C MET A 65 -0.41 -24.59 8.24
N GLN A 66 -0.73 -24.07 9.42
CA GLN A 66 -0.32 -22.71 9.81
C GLN A 66 1.20 -22.58 9.92
N LEU A 67 1.88 -23.59 10.48
CA LEU A 67 3.34 -23.64 10.52
C LEU A 67 3.94 -23.71 9.11
N LEU A 68 3.33 -24.49 8.21
CA LEU A 68 3.73 -24.54 6.80
C LEU A 68 3.57 -23.18 6.11
N TYR A 69 2.44 -22.50 6.30
CA TYR A 69 2.21 -21.17 5.73
C TYR A 69 3.18 -20.13 6.32
N LYS A 70 3.45 -20.19 7.62
CA LYS A 70 4.44 -19.30 8.25
C LYS A 70 5.84 -19.51 7.68
N ALA A 71 6.27 -20.77 7.56
CA ALA A 71 7.56 -21.10 6.96
C ALA A 71 7.64 -20.66 5.50
N ALA A 72 6.55 -20.81 4.74
CA ALA A 72 6.49 -20.31 3.37
C ALA A 72 6.60 -18.78 3.30
N ILE A 73 5.88 -18.05 4.16
CA ILE A 73 5.96 -16.58 4.24
C ILE A 73 7.37 -16.13 4.63
N GLU A 74 8.00 -16.79 5.61
CA GLU A 74 9.37 -16.50 6.04
C GLU A 74 10.37 -16.71 4.90
N ALA A 75 10.27 -17.83 4.17
CA ALA A 75 11.13 -18.12 3.03
C ALA A 75 10.93 -17.11 1.88
N ILE A 76 9.70 -16.70 1.61
CA ILE A 76 9.44 -15.66 0.60
C ILE A 76 10.00 -14.32 1.05
N ASN A 77 9.83 -13.94 2.33
CA ASN A 77 10.41 -12.69 2.86
C ASN A 77 11.94 -12.68 2.80
N GLU A 78 12.60 -13.83 3.02
CA GLU A 78 14.06 -13.95 2.89
C GLU A 78 14.51 -13.65 1.45
N GLU A 79 13.80 -14.17 0.45
CA GLU A 79 14.07 -13.88 -0.97
C GLU A 79 13.75 -12.43 -1.35
N LEU A 80 12.72 -11.83 -0.76
CA LEU A 80 12.33 -10.44 -1.03
C LEU A 80 13.19 -9.40 -0.30
N ALA A 81 13.82 -9.75 0.82
CA ALA A 81 14.54 -8.82 1.69
C ALA A 81 15.59 -7.93 0.98
N PRO A 82 16.39 -8.41 0.01
CA PRO A 82 17.38 -7.59 -0.67
C PRO A 82 16.81 -6.42 -1.46
N THR A 83 15.55 -6.51 -1.89
CA THR A 83 14.90 -5.49 -2.74
C THR A 83 13.79 -4.74 -2.01
N MET A 84 13.03 -5.42 -1.16
CA MET A 84 11.84 -4.88 -0.50
C MET A 84 11.99 -4.68 1.02
N GLY A 85 13.12 -5.07 1.60
CA GLY A 85 13.36 -5.02 3.04
C GLY A 85 12.78 -6.21 3.80
N GLU A 86 13.17 -6.35 5.07
CA GLU A 86 12.67 -7.42 5.94
C GLU A 86 11.15 -7.31 6.14
N HIS A 87 10.48 -8.46 6.22
CA HIS A 87 9.03 -8.54 6.44
C HIS A 87 8.20 -7.75 5.41
N ALA A 88 8.59 -7.81 4.13
CA ALA A 88 7.92 -7.10 3.05
C ALA A 88 6.43 -7.46 2.95
N ILE A 89 6.09 -8.74 3.10
CA ILE A 89 4.70 -9.21 3.02
C ILE A 89 3.87 -8.69 4.19
N GLU A 90 4.37 -8.82 5.43
CA GLU A 90 3.66 -8.35 6.62
C GLU A 90 3.53 -6.84 6.61
N THR A 91 4.55 -6.12 6.12
CA THR A 91 4.52 -4.66 5.98
C THR A 91 3.43 -4.24 4.99
N ALA A 92 3.34 -4.89 3.82
CA ALA A 92 2.30 -4.62 2.85
C ALA A 92 0.89 -4.88 3.41
N VAL A 93 0.70 -5.99 4.14
CA VAL A 93 -0.57 -6.32 4.79
C VAL A 93 -0.90 -5.32 5.90
N ALA A 94 0.05 -4.96 6.76
CA ALA A 94 -0.15 -4.03 7.87
C ALA A 94 -0.48 -2.61 7.39
N GLN A 95 0.09 -2.21 6.25
CA GLN A 95 -0.22 -0.94 5.59
C GLN A 95 -1.54 -0.96 4.82
N GLY A 96 -2.19 -2.14 4.72
CA GLY A 96 -3.43 -2.29 3.97
C GLY A 96 -3.25 -1.97 2.48
N VAL A 97 -2.10 -2.34 1.91
CA VAL A 97 -1.82 -2.10 0.50
C VAL A 97 -2.87 -2.82 -0.35
N ASP A 98 -3.60 -2.05 -1.14
CA ASP A 98 -4.58 -2.58 -2.08
C ASP A 98 -3.83 -3.25 -3.25
N THR A 99 -3.94 -4.57 -3.33
CA THR A 99 -3.34 -5.42 -4.38
C THR A 99 -4.34 -5.79 -5.48
N SER A 100 -5.49 -5.12 -5.55
CA SER A 100 -6.39 -5.25 -6.70
C SER A 100 -5.67 -4.93 -8.01
N PRO A 101 -6.12 -5.49 -9.15
CA PRO A 101 -5.56 -5.18 -10.45
C PRO A 101 -5.54 -3.68 -10.74
N GLU A 102 -6.60 -2.96 -10.37
CA GLU A 102 -6.74 -1.52 -10.55
C GLU A 102 -5.69 -0.74 -9.76
N ALA A 103 -5.57 -1.00 -8.44
CA ALA A 103 -4.61 -0.30 -7.60
C ALA A 103 -3.16 -0.65 -7.97
N THR A 104 -2.91 -1.87 -8.46
CA THR A 104 -1.59 -2.29 -8.92
C THR A 104 -1.23 -1.63 -10.25
N ALA A 105 -2.16 -1.58 -11.20
CA ALA A 105 -1.95 -0.90 -12.48
C ALA A 105 -1.70 0.60 -12.29
N ASP A 106 -2.48 1.26 -11.43
CA ASP A 106 -2.29 2.68 -11.10
C ASP A 106 -0.91 2.96 -10.52
N ARG A 107 -0.42 2.10 -9.60
CA ARG A 107 0.94 2.20 -9.05
C ARG A 107 2.01 2.05 -10.13
N ILE A 108 1.88 1.10 -11.05
CA ILE A 108 2.83 0.88 -12.14
C ILE A 108 2.85 2.10 -13.09
N VAL A 109 1.68 2.55 -13.54
CA VAL A 109 1.56 3.68 -14.48
C VAL A 109 2.09 4.96 -13.82
N SER A 110 1.69 5.24 -12.58
CA SER A 110 2.18 6.42 -11.85
C SER A 110 3.70 6.39 -11.68
N PHE A 111 4.25 5.23 -11.31
CA PHE A 111 5.69 5.08 -11.15
C PHE A 111 6.44 5.24 -12.47
N ALA A 112 5.99 4.62 -13.56
CA ALA A 112 6.68 4.68 -14.85
C ALA A 112 6.63 6.09 -15.45
N THR A 113 5.46 6.73 -15.42
CA THR A 113 5.24 8.05 -16.05
C THR A 113 5.94 9.19 -15.33
N GLN A 114 6.25 9.05 -14.03
CA GLN A 114 7.01 10.08 -13.26
C GLN A 114 8.38 10.40 -13.89
N PHE A 115 8.94 9.48 -14.67
CA PHE A 115 10.25 9.65 -15.30
C PHE A 115 10.22 10.47 -16.58
N PHE A 116 9.04 10.83 -17.09
CA PHE A 116 8.93 11.54 -18.37
C PHE A 116 9.66 12.90 -18.35
N ALA A 117 9.51 13.68 -17.28
CA ALA A 117 10.17 14.99 -17.16
C ALA A 117 11.71 14.88 -17.25
N ILE A 118 12.28 13.84 -16.63
CA ILE A 118 13.73 13.58 -16.70
C ILE A 118 14.13 13.17 -18.12
N HIS A 119 13.34 12.31 -18.76
CA HIS A 119 13.56 11.92 -20.15
C HIS A 119 13.52 13.14 -21.10
N GLN A 120 12.58 14.07 -20.92
CA GLN A 120 12.54 15.31 -21.71
C GLN A 120 13.79 16.18 -21.53
N GLU A 121 14.27 16.33 -20.29
CA GLU A 121 15.50 17.07 -20.00
C GLU A 121 16.74 16.46 -20.69
N GLN A 122 16.82 15.13 -20.73
CA GLN A 122 17.92 14.41 -21.38
C GLN A 122 17.83 14.46 -22.91
N ASN A 123 16.64 14.70 -23.46
CA ASN A 123 16.36 14.66 -24.89
C ASN A 123 15.91 16.01 -25.48
N ARG A 124 16.36 17.13 -24.88
CA ARG A 124 16.01 18.52 -25.31
C ARG A 124 16.28 18.85 -26.78
N GLY A 125 17.09 18.06 -27.47
CA GLY A 125 17.36 18.22 -28.91
C GLY A 125 16.28 17.67 -29.83
N LEU A 126 15.34 16.87 -29.30
CA LEU A 126 14.22 16.29 -30.03
C LEU A 126 12.98 17.16 -29.93
N SER A 127 12.07 17.03 -30.89
CA SER A 127 10.71 17.59 -30.79
C SER A 127 9.91 16.93 -29.67
N PHE A 128 8.84 17.57 -29.20
CA PHE A 128 8.00 17.00 -28.15
C PHE A 128 7.42 15.64 -28.52
N ASP A 129 6.91 15.48 -29.75
CA ASP A 129 6.35 14.21 -30.24
C ASP A 129 7.43 13.10 -30.28
N GLU A 130 8.63 13.42 -30.73
CA GLU A 130 9.75 12.47 -30.68
C GLU A 130 10.13 12.08 -29.25
N GLN A 131 10.13 13.04 -28.30
CA GLN A 131 10.40 12.76 -26.89
C GLN A 131 9.31 11.87 -26.27
N LEU A 132 8.04 12.13 -26.59
CA LEU A 132 6.92 11.33 -26.10
C LEU A 132 6.98 9.93 -26.68
N ASN A 133 7.15 9.79 -27.99
CA ASN A 133 7.25 8.50 -28.68
C ASN A 133 8.39 7.65 -28.12
N SER A 134 9.62 8.20 -28.06
CA SER A 134 10.75 7.43 -27.58
C SER A 134 10.62 7.05 -26.11
N PHE A 135 10.01 7.92 -25.28
CA PHE A 135 9.72 7.59 -23.89
C PHE A 135 8.74 6.42 -23.79
N MET A 136 7.61 6.48 -24.50
CA MET A 136 6.59 5.44 -24.50
C MET A 136 7.15 4.10 -24.98
N ASP A 137 8.01 4.10 -26.00
CA ASP A 137 8.67 2.88 -26.48
C ASP A 137 9.57 2.25 -25.39
N ILE A 138 10.35 3.08 -24.67
CA ILE A 138 11.25 2.62 -23.62
C ILE A 138 10.46 2.05 -22.43
N ILE A 139 9.49 2.81 -21.89
CA ILE A 139 8.76 2.36 -20.70
C ILE A 139 7.80 1.23 -21.02
N GLY A 140 7.15 1.25 -22.20
CA GLY A 140 6.27 0.19 -22.66
C GLY A 140 7.03 -1.12 -22.80
N GLY A 141 8.19 -1.10 -23.46
CA GLY A 141 9.04 -2.28 -23.60
C GLY A 141 9.56 -2.81 -22.26
N ALA A 142 9.95 -1.93 -21.32
CA ALA A 142 10.39 -2.35 -19.99
C ALA A 142 9.26 -2.96 -19.15
N ILE A 143 8.04 -2.42 -19.26
CA ILE A 143 6.86 -2.94 -18.59
C ILE A 143 6.47 -4.31 -19.17
N ASP A 144 6.43 -4.45 -20.49
CA ASP A 144 6.15 -5.72 -21.16
C ASP A 144 7.12 -6.81 -20.72
N GLN A 145 8.42 -6.52 -20.73
CA GLN A 145 9.45 -7.44 -20.24
C GLN A 145 9.21 -7.83 -18.78
N GLY A 146 8.92 -6.85 -17.91
CA GLY A 146 8.67 -7.12 -16.49
C GLY A 146 7.42 -7.98 -16.25
N PHE A 147 6.37 -7.81 -17.06
CA PHE A 147 5.17 -8.65 -17.00
C PHE A 147 5.45 -10.08 -17.46
N ASP A 148 6.19 -10.26 -18.54
CA ASP A 148 6.58 -11.58 -19.04
C ASP A 148 7.43 -12.33 -18.00
N GLU A 149 8.45 -11.67 -17.42
CA GLU A 149 9.28 -12.25 -16.36
C GLU A 149 8.45 -12.62 -15.12
N ALA A 150 7.50 -11.77 -14.71
CA ALA A 150 6.62 -12.06 -13.59
C ALA A 150 5.70 -13.25 -13.89
N LYS A 151 5.14 -13.36 -15.10
CA LYS A 151 4.32 -14.50 -15.54
C LYS A 151 5.14 -15.79 -15.55
N ASP A 152 6.38 -15.74 -16.03
CA ASP A 152 7.29 -16.89 -16.03
C ASP A 152 7.60 -17.38 -14.62
N ILE A 153 7.83 -16.46 -13.68
CA ILE A 153 8.03 -16.81 -12.25
C ILE A 153 6.76 -17.49 -11.69
N LEU A 154 5.59 -16.88 -11.86
CA LEU A 154 4.33 -17.42 -11.34
C LEU A 154 3.96 -18.77 -11.98
N SER A 155 4.26 -18.95 -13.26
CA SER A 155 4.11 -20.21 -13.98
C SER A 155 5.09 -21.28 -13.48
N GLY A 156 6.35 -20.91 -13.24
CA GLY A 156 7.36 -21.79 -12.64
C GLY A 156 6.98 -22.26 -11.24
N LEU A 157 6.33 -21.39 -10.46
CA LEU A 157 5.75 -21.70 -9.15
C LEU A 157 4.44 -22.52 -9.25
N LYS A 158 3.87 -22.69 -10.45
CA LYS A 158 2.59 -23.36 -10.71
C LYS A 158 1.41 -22.74 -9.96
N VAL A 159 1.44 -21.42 -9.81
CA VAL A 159 0.36 -20.64 -9.16
C VAL A 159 -0.40 -19.76 -10.15
N LEU A 160 0.07 -19.66 -11.40
CA LEU A 160 -0.57 -18.85 -12.44
C LEU A 160 -1.80 -19.56 -13.02
N GLU A 161 -2.85 -19.69 -12.21
CA GLU A 161 -4.12 -20.32 -12.59
C GLU A 161 -5.30 -19.57 -11.95
N GLY A 162 -6.49 -19.69 -12.56
CA GLY A 162 -7.74 -19.10 -12.05
C GLY A 162 -7.62 -17.59 -11.79
N ASP A 163 -8.09 -17.16 -10.62
CA ASP A 163 -8.14 -15.75 -10.23
C ASP A 163 -6.78 -15.03 -10.29
N ILE A 164 -5.66 -15.74 -10.11
CA ILE A 164 -4.32 -15.15 -10.21
C ILE A 164 -4.00 -14.83 -11.67
N ALA A 165 -4.26 -15.76 -12.59
CA ALA A 165 -4.06 -15.53 -14.02
C ALA A 165 -4.95 -14.39 -14.52
N ASP A 166 -6.24 -14.40 -14.16
CA ASP A 166 -7.19 -13.35 -14.53
C ASP A 166 -6.78 -11.99 -13.96
N GLY A 167 -6.29 -11.97 -12.71
CA GLY A 167 -5.80 -10.77 -12.05
C GLY A 167 -4.56 -10.18 -12.73
N VAL A 168 -3.60 -11.02 -13.12
CA VAL A 168 -2.39 -10.60 -13.83
C VAL A 168 -2.75 -10.03 -15.20
N ASP A 169 -3.57 -10.74 -15.98
CA ASP A 169 -3.95 -10.29 -17.32
C ASP A 169 -4.79 -9.00 -17.27
N LYS A 170 -5.67 -8.86 -16.28
CA LYS A 170 -6.42 -7.62 -16.05
C LYS A 170 -5.51 -6.46 -15.64
N THR A 171 -4.52 -6.71 -14.78
CA THR A 171 -3.53 -5.69 -14.38
C THR A 171 -2.76 -5.21 -15.61
N TYR A 172 -2.32 -6.14 -16.46
CA TYR A 172 -1.61 -5.80 -17.70
C TYR A 172 -2.46 -4.93 -18.62
N SER A 173 -3.72 -5.31 -18.88
CA SER A 173 -4.64 -4.51 -19.70
C SER A 173 -4.79 -3.09 -19.18
N LEU A 174 -5.02 -2.93 -17.87
CA LEU A 174 -5.18 -1.63 -17.23
C LEU A 174 -3.90 -0.78 -17.29
N VAL A 175 -2.72 -1.40 -17.20
CA VAL A 175 -1.45 -0.70 -17.39
C VAL A 175 -1.34 -0.17 -18.81
N GLN A 176 -1.64 -0.99 -19.82
CA GLN A 176 -1.60 -0.56 -21.23
C GLN A 176 -2.59 0.58 -21.50
N GLU A 177 -3.80 0.48 -20.96
CA GLU A 177 -4.80 1.55 -21.02
C GLU A 177 -4.31 2.84 -20.34
N GLY A 178 -3.67 2.74 -19.17
CA GLY A 178 -3.12 3.88 -18.45
C GLY A 178 -1.95 4.55 -19.18
N LEU A 179 -1.07 3.76 -19.82
CA LEU A 179 0.00 4.27 -20.67
C LEU A 179 -0.56 5.00 -21.91
N GLN A 180 -1.59 4.45 -22.53
CA GLN A 180 -2.26 5.09 -23.65
C GLN A 180 -2.94 6.39 -23.21
N ALA A 181 -3.65 6.39 -22.07
CA ALA A 181 -4.27 7.59 -21.52
C ALA A 181 -3.24 8.67 -21.18
N PHE A 182 -2.07 8.28 -20.64
CA PHE A 182 -0.95 9.20 -20.42
C PHE A 182 -0.50 9.85 -21.73
N ARG A 183 -0.29 9.06 -22.79
CA ARG A 183 0.08 9.59 -24.11
C ARG A 183 -0.99 10.54 -24.65
N ASP A 184 -2.26 10.16 -24.56
CA ASP A 184 -3.38 10.95 -25.08
C ASP A 184 -3.60 12.26 -24.31
N SER A 185 -3.23 12.32 -23.03
CA SER A 185 -3.32 13.55 -22.23
C SER A 185 -2.51 14.72 -22.82
N PHE A 186 -1.48 14.44 -23.61
CA PHE A 186 -0.71 15.47 -24.31
C PHE A 186 -1.26 15.84 -25.69
N ASN A 187 -2.07 14.97 -26.29
CA ASN A 187 -2.73 15.27 -27.57
C ASN A 187 -3.93 16.20 -27.38
N ASP A 188 -4.69 16.03 -26.29
CA ASP A 188 -5.83 16.89 -25.95
C ASP A 188 -5.40 18.33 -25.57
N ASP A 189 -4.20 18.51 -24.99
CA ASP A 189 -3.63 19.83 -24.68
C ASP A 189 -3.19 20.59 -25.95
N THR A 190 -2.74 19.91 -27.01
CA THR A 190 -2.35 20.56 -28.28
C THR A 190 -3.53 21.04 -29.12
N ALA A 191 -4.77 20.64 -28.81
CA ALA A 191 -5.97 21.06 -29.52
C ALA A 191 -6.64 22.33 -28.93
N GLN A 192 -6.14 22.85 -27.81
CA GLN A 192 -6.71 24.01 -27.10
C GLN A 192 -5.84 25.29 -27.14
N GLU A 193 -4.68 25.26 -27.79
CA GLU A 193 -3.86 26.44 -28.14
C GLU A 193 -4.02 26.85 -29.60
#